data_AF-E1QPU7-F1
#
_entry.id   AF-E1QPU7-F1
#
_cell.length_a   1.000
_cell.length_b   1.000
_cell.length_c   1.000
_cell.angle_alpha   90.00
_cell.angle_beta   90.00
_cell.angle_gamma   90.00
#
_symmetry.space_group_name_H-M   'P 1'
#
loop_
_entity.id
_entity.type
_entity.pdbx_description
1 polymer ?
#
loop_
_entity_poly.entity_id
_entity_poly.type
_entity_poly.pdbx_seq_one_letter_code
_entity_poly.pdbx_strand_id
1 'polypeptide(L)'
;MSLDWFRTLRDVVVGSLKDSWLPFPVDKSICTKWREGLSFDSDSNTILYTSCLYQLAPVIERAVAELERFGVTKGGALARLTAIGARVLGRALLRPSDEELNRANRVVRSIYGALKALGVRFRVLDNEPYSGALLYELGFVDEFADYARSVYKVFRDNNVSEVITIDPHTQYTLERLYPRYVPEFNIKVKSYLDYLDPGKVKVRLSEFTIHDSCLYARYLNKYDLIRGLLRGKANVKEDPVITGRDTSHCCGGPIESTYPEIAGKVASNRVRELTRLSRNIVVQCPICYVNLRRGIKLSGVEANLYDIAEVIEVSG
;
A
#
# COMPACT_ATOMS: atom_id res chain seq x y z
N MET A 1 14.40 -1.40 -21.15
CA MET A 1 13.93 -0.13 -20.57
C MET A 1 14.86 0.98 -21.07
N SER A 2 14.33 2.09 -21.58
CA SER A 2 15.17 3.23 -21.97
C SER A 2 15.50 4.11 -20.75
N LEU A 3 16.71 4.67 -20.70
CA LEU A 3 17.09 5.65 -19.68
C LEU A 3 16.17 6.88 -19.69
N ASP A 4 15.63 7.23 -20.86
CA ASP A 4 14.68 8.34 -21.05
C ASP A 4 13.36 8.12 -20.30
N TRP A 5 12.83 6.89 -20.28
CA TRP A 5 11.63 6.57 -19.50
C TRP A 5 11.87 6.75 -18.01
N PHE A 6 12.99 6.23 -17.52
CA PHE A 6 13.33 6.28 -16.10
C PHE A 6 13.53 7.73 -15.60
N ARG A 7 14.15 8.59 -16.42
CA ARG A 7 14.26 10.04 -16.16
C ARG A 7 12.88 10.72 -16.14
N THR A 8 12.02 10.38 -17.09
CA THR A 8 10.65 10.91 -17.15
C THR A 8 9.84 10.52 -15.90
N LEU A 9 9.91 9.25 -15.50
CA LEU A 9 9.25 8.74 -14.30
C LEU A 9 9.76 9.48 -13.05
N ARG A 10 11.08 9.67 -12.93
CA ARG A 10 11.68 10.48 -11.85
C ARG A 10 11.09 11.88 -11.80
N ASP A 11 11.07 12.59 -12.92
CA ASP A 11 10.60 13.98 -12.97
C ASP A 11 9.10 14.07 -12.60
N VAL A 12 8.29 13.11 -13.02
CA VAL A 12 6.86 13.04 -12.65
C VAL A 12 6.69 12.81 -11.15
N VAL A 13 7.35 11.79 -10.60
CA VAL A 13 7.19 11.43 -9.17
C VAL A 13 7.73 12.53 -8.27
N VAL A 14 8.96 12.99 -8.53
CA VAL A 14 9.61 14.03 -7.72
C VAL A 14 8.88 15.37 -7.84
N GLY A 15 8.46 15.75 -9.05
CA GLY A 15 7.67 16.97 -9.27
C GLY A 15 6.34 16.92 -8.53
N SER A 16 5.60 15.82 -8.68
CA SER A 16 4.30 15.64 -8.02
C SER A 16 4.41 15.67 -6.49
N LEU A 17 5.46 15.07 -5.92
CA LEU A 17 5.68 15.07 -4.46
C LEU A 17 5.98 16.48 -3.94
N LYS A 18 6.74 17.28 -4.69
CA LYS A 18 7.02 18.69 -4.34
C LYS A 18 5.77 19.54 -4.39
N ASP A 19 4.90 19.35 -5.38
CA ASP A 19 3.72 20.19 -5.57
C ASP A 19 2.56 19.80 -4.64
N SER A 20 2.41 18.50 -4.37
CA SER A 20 1.18 17.96 -3.77
C SER A 20 1.39 17.03 -2.60
N TRP A 21 2.62 16.64 -2.27
CA TRP A 21 2.92 15.55 -1.35
C TRP A 21 2.42 14.16 -1.79
N LEU A 22 1.90 14.01 -3.01
CA LEU A 22 1.50 12.72 -3.57
C LEU A 22 2.44 12.32 -4.72
N PRO A 23 2.71 11.02 -4.92
CA PRO A 23 3.64 10.54 -5.94
C PRO A 23 3.12 10.70 -7.38
N PHE A 24 1.84 11.05 -7.55
CA PHE A 24 1.20 11.27 -8.85
C PHE A 24 0.25 12.47 -8.79
N PRO A 25 0.02 13.16 -9.92
CA PRO A 25 -0.83 14.35 -9.99
C PRO A 25 -2.33 13.98 -9.95
N VAL A 26 -2.78 13.46 -8.81
CA VAL A 26 -4.17 13.09 -8.54
C VAL A 26 -4.86 14.10 -7.63
N ASP A 27 -6.19 14.06 -7.63
CA ASP A 27 -7.00 14.85 -6.70
C ASP A 27 -6.80 14.33 -5.26
N LYS A 28 -6.35 15.21 -4.35
CA LYS A 28 -6.08 14.86 -2.95
C LYS A 28 -7.33 14.39 -2.19
N SER A 29 -8.52 14.78 -2.63
CA SER A 29 -9.78 14.40 -1.97
C SER A 29 -9.99 12.88 -1.94
N ILE A 30 -9.38 12.13 -2.88
CA ILE A 30 -9.45 10.66 -2.85
C ILE A 30 -8.83 10.11 -1.56
N CYS A 31 -7.81 10.77 -1.01
CA CYS A 31 -7.09 10.36 0.19
C CYS A 31 -7.85 10.67 1.49
N THR A 32 -8.85 11.57 1.44
CA THR A 32 -9.54 12.08 2.63
C THR A 32 -10.99 11.66 2.72
N LYS A 33 -11.62 11.24 1.62
CA LYS A 33 -13.05 10.88 1.57
C LYS A 33 -13.46 9.82 2.61
N TRP A 34 -12.58 8.88 2.95
CA TRP A 34 -12.86 7.87 3.97
C TRP A 34 -13.15 8.47 5.36
N ARG A 35 -12.69 9.71 5.63
CA ARG A 35 -12.83 10.44 6.90
C ARG A 35 -14.24 11.02 7.10
N GLU A 36 -15.04 11.11 6.06
CA GLU A 36 -16.38 11.72 6.11
C GLU A 36 -17.26 11.04 7.17
N GLY A 37 -17.86 11.86 8.04
CA GLY A 37 -18.72 11.41 9.14
C GLY A 37 -18.01 10.67 10.27
N LEU A 38 -16.67 10.71 10.34
CA LEU A 38 -15.88 10.13 11.43
C LEU A 38 -15.40 11.20 12.42
N SER A 39 -15.11 10.77 13.64
CA SER A 39 -14.57 11.62 14.71
C SER A 39 -13.15 11.19 15.09
N PHE A 40 -12.35 12.15 15.54
CA PHE A 40 -10.94 11.94 15.84
C PHE A 40 -10.57 12.61 17.16
N ASP A 41 -9.56 12.07 17.84
CA ASP A 41 -9.07 12.59 19.12
C ASP A 41 -8.09 13.74 18.83
N SER A 42 -8.61 14.96 18.60
CA SER A 42 -7.84 16.10 18.09
C SER A 42 -6.65 16.53 18.95
N ASP A 43 -6.66 16.20 20.25
CA ASP A 43 -5.61 16.42 21.24
C ASP A 43 -4.52 15.33 21.25
N SER A 44 -4.70 14.24 20.49
CA SER A 44 -3.77 13.12 20.49
C SER A 44 -2.47 13.44 19.75
N ASN A 45 -1.33 13.04 20.31
CA ASN A 45 -0.04 13.05 19.61
C ASN A 45 0.18 11.79 18.75
N THR A 46 -0.79 10.85 18.78
CA THR A 46 -0.81 9.67 17.92
C THR A 46 -1.63 9.95 16.66
N ILE A 47 -1.07 9.63 15.49
CA ILE A 47 -1.79 9.77 14.21
C ILE A 47 -2.05 8.41 13.56
N LEU A 48 -3.23 8.26 12.94
CA LEU A 48 -3.49 7.21 11.96
C LEU A 48 -3.00 7.71 10.60
N TYR A 49 -1.87 7.18 10.16
CA TYR A 49 -1.17 7.62 8.96
C TYR A 49 -1.35 6.61 7.84
N THR A 50 -2.04 7.04 6.77
CA THR A 50 -2.45 6.16 5.68
C THR A 50 -1.49 6.19 4.49
N SER A 51 -0.71 7.27 4.37
CA SER A 51 0.10 7.58 3.18
C SER A 51 -0.72 7.54 1.88
N CYS A 52 -2.05 7.61 1.95
CA CYS A 52 -2.99 7.42 0.84
C CYS A 52 -2.79 6.12 0.03
N LEU A 53 -2.07 5.12 0.54
CA LEU A 53 -1.59 4.03 -0.33
C LEU A 53 -2.74 3.12 -0.83
N TYR A 54 -3.77 2.92 -0.02
CA TYR A 54 -4.96 2.17 -0.43
C TYR A 54 -5.70 2.80 -1.61
N GLN A 55 -5.77 4.14 -1.67
CA GLN A 55 -6.43 4.86 -2.75
C GLN A 55 -5.50 5.10 -3.95
N LEU A 56 -4.19 5.19 -3.72
CA LEU A 56 -3.19 5.34 -4.79
C LEU A 56 -2.88 4.03 -5.53
N ALA A 57 -2.95 2.87 -4.88
CA ALA A 57 -2.58 1.61 -5.55
C ALA A 57 -3.39 1.35 -6.85
N PRO A 58 -4.72 1.54 -6.90
CA PRO A 58 -5.49 1.45 -8.15
C PRO A 58 -5.10 2.51 -9.21
N VAL A 59 -4.67 3.70 -8.78
CA VAL A 59 -4.16 4.76 -9.68
C VAL A 59 -2.90 4.25 -10.40
N ILE A 60 -1.99 3.63 -9.65
CA ILE A 60 -0.71 3.13 -10.17
C ILE A 60 -0.95 2.03 -11.19
N GLU A 61 -1.81 1.06 -10.90
CA GLU A 61 -2.17 -0.01 -11.86
C GLU A 61 -2.72 0.58 -13.16
N ARG A 62 -3.63 1.55 -13.07
CA ARG A 62 -4.22 2.19 -14.24
C ARG A 62 -3.18 2.98 -15.04
N ALA A 63 -2.27 3.68 -14.36
CA ALA A 63 -1.15 4.36 -15.00
C ALA A 63 -0.28 3.38 -15.80
N VAL A 64 0.03 2.23 -15.20
CA VAL A 64 0.83 1.17 -15.83
C VAL A 64 0.10 0.53 -17.01
N ALA A 65 -1.19 0.24 -16.89
CA ALA A 65 -1.97 -0.35 -17.98
C ALA A 65 -1.99 0.56 -19.22
N GLU A 66 -2.13 1.87 -19.04
CA GLU A 66 -2.03 2.82 -20.16
C GLU A 66 -0.60 2.86 -20.73
N LEU A 67 0.43 2.85 -19.89
CA LEU A 67 1.82 2.81 -20.37
C LEU A 67 2.13 1.58 -21.21
N GLU A 68 1.62 0.40 -20.82
CA GLU A 68 1.71 -0.83 -21.61
C GLU A 68 0.97 -0.70 -22.94
N ARG A 69 -0.24 -0.14 -22.93
CA ARG A 69 -1.07 0.06 -24.13
C ARG A 69 -0.40 0.96 -25.17
N PHE A 70 0.32 1.99 -24.73
CA PHE A 70 1.00 2.94 -25.61
C PHE A 70 2.44 2.55 -25.97
N GLY A 71 2.97 1.43 -25.45
CA GLY A 71 4.32 0.96 -25.77
C GLY A 71 5.44 1.92 -25.38
N VAL A 72 5.18 2.85 -24.44
CA VAL A 72 6.07 3.96 -24.04
C VAL A 72 7.41 3.46 -23.49
N THR A 73 7.44 2.22 -22.97
CA THR A 73 8.64 1.54 -22.50
C THR A 73 9.68 1.26 -23.60
N LYS A 74 9.31 1.43 -24.89
CA LYS A 74 10.19 1.24 -26.06
C LYS A 74 10.88 2.52 -26.56
N GLY A 75 10.51 3.71 -26.06
CA GLY A 75 11.12 5.00 -26.44
C GLY A 75 10.69 5.52 -27.84
N GLY A 76 10.86 6.83 -28.08
CA GLY A 76 10.57 7.49 -29.38
C GLY A 76 9.79 8.81 -29.28
N ALA A 77 9.56 9.48 -30.41
CA ALA A 77 8.83 10.75 -30.48
C ALA A 77 7.37 10.64 -30.00
N LEU A 78 6.74 9.49 -30.24
CA LEU A 78 5.39 9.19 -29.77
C LEU A 78 5.31 9.12 -28.23
N ALA A 79 6.34 8.55 -27.58
CA ALA A 79 6.46 8.47 -26.12
C ALA A 79 6.62 9.87 -25.47
N ARG A 80 7.34 10.79 -26.12
CA ARG A 80 7.47 12.19 -25.66
C ARG A 80 6.15 12.96 -25.77
N LEU A 81 5.40 12.75 -26.85
CA LEU A 81 4.08 13.37 -27.04
C LEU A 81 3.02 12.85 -26.05
N THR A 82 3.03 11.54 -25.73
CA THR A 82 2.12 10.97 -24.72
C THR A 82 2.46 11.43 -23.31
N ALA A 83 3.75 11.56 -22.95
CA ALA A 83 4.16 12.11 -21.66
C ALA A 83 3.69 13.55 -21.44
N ILE A 84 3.66 14.36 -22.50
CA ILE A 84 3.10 15.73 -22.47
C ILE A 84 1.57 15.69 -22.36
N GLY A 85 0.90 14.79 -23.10
CA GLY A 85 -0.55 14.57 -22.99
C GLY A 85 -0.98 14.13 -21.59
N ALA A 86 -0.17 13.32 -20.91
CA ALA A 86 -0.39 12.91 -19.52
C ALA A 86 -0.28 14.07 -18.51
N ARG A 87 0.47 15.15 -18.80
CA ARG A 87 0.47 16.36 -17.95
C ARG A 87 -0.84 17.14 -18.01
N VAL A 88 -1.55 17.10 -19.14
CA VAL A 88 -2.79 17.89 -19.37
C VAL A 88 -4.06 17.05 -19.13
N LEU A 89 -4.07 15.78 -19.53
CA LEU A 89 -5.21 14.85 -19.41
C LEU A 89 -5.04 13.84 -18.25
N GLY A 90 -3.90 13.83 -17.56
CA GLY A 90 -3.54 12.80 -16.57
C GLY A 90 -4.50 12.70 -15.39
N ARG A 91 -5.12 13.80 -14.95
CA ARG A 91 -6.08 13.76 -13.82
C ARG A 91 -7.31 12.90 -14.12
N ALA A 92 -7.83 12.95 -15.33
CA ALA A 92 -8.99 12.17 -15.75
C ALA A 92 -8.60 10.74 -16.14
N LEU A 93 -7.46 10.58 -16.82
CA LEU A 93 -6.98 9.27 -17.29
C LEU A 93 -6.51 8.37 -16.14
N LEU A 94 -6.01 8.96 -15.05
CA LEU A 94 -5.52 8.24 -13.86
C LEU A 94 -6.57 8.05 -12.77
N ARG A 95 -7.79 8.56 -12.94
CA ARG A 95 -8.85 8.40 -11.94
C ARG A 95 -9.24 6.91 -11.85
N PRO A 96 -9.11 6.24 -10.69
CA PRO A 96 -9.56 4.86 -10.53
C PRO A 96 -11.08 4.76 -10.66
N SER A 97 -11.62 3.55 -10.80
CA SER A 97 -13.07 3.40 -10.78
C SER A 97 -13.62 3.81 -9.41
N ASP A 98 -14.83 4.38 -9.38
CA ASP A 98 -15.46 4.73 -8.10
C ASP A 98 -15.66 3.48 -7.23
N GLU A 99 -15.84 2.30 -7.84
CA GLU A 99 -15.91 1.01 -7.13
C GLU A 99 -14.62 0.70 -6.36
N GLU A 100 -13.46 0.88 -7.00
CA GLU A 100 -12.14 0.65 -6.40
C GLU A 100 -11.86 1.62 -5.26
N LEU A 101 -12.16 2.91 -5.47
CA LEU A 101 -12.02 3.94 -4.45
C LEU A 101 -12.96 3.68 -3.27
N ASN A 102 -14.21 3.30 -3.54
CA ASN A 102 -15.17 2.98 -2.49
C ASN A 102 -14.73 1.74 -1.69
N ARG A 103 -14.16 0.73 -2.34
CA ARG A 103 -13.57 -0.42 -1.64
C ARG A 103 -12.38 0.01 -0.77
N ALA A 104 -11.43 0.75 -1.31
CA ALA A 104 -10.29 1.27 -0.56
C ALA A 104 -10.75 2.05 0.67
N ASN A 105 -11.75 2.93 0.52
CA ASN A 105 -12.34 3.67 1.64
C ASN A 105 -13.00 2.75 2.67
N ARG A 106 -13.71 1.69 2.26
CA ARG A 106 -14.28 0.71 3.18
C ARG A 106 -13.20 -0.03 3.99
N VAL A 107 -12.08 -0.37 3.36
CA VAL A 107 -10.95 -1.01 4.04
C VAL A 107 -10.38 -0.08 5.13
N VAL A 108 -10.07 1.16 4.77
CA VAL A 108 -9.54 2.14 5.74
C VAL A 108 -10.55 2.42 6.87
N ARG A 109 -11.85 2.51 6.55
CA ARG A 109 -12.91 2.66 7.57
C ARG A 109 -13.06 1.45 8.48
N SER A 110 -12.82 0.24 7.97
CA SER A 110 -12.83 -0.99 8.78
C SER A 110 -11.67 -0.99 9.78
N ILE A 111 -10.49 -0.54 9.35
CA ILE A 111 -9.31 -0.36 10.21
C ILE A 111 -9.57 0.71 11.27
N TYR A 112 -10.12 1.87 10.87
CA TYR A 112 -10.55 2.91 11.80
C TYR A 112 -11.53 2.36 12.85
N GLY A 113 -12.57 1.64 12.40
CA GLY A 113 -13.60 1.07 13.27
C GLY A 113 -13.00 0.08 14.28
N ALA A 114 -12.09 -0.78 13.83
CA ALA A 114 -11.38 -1.72 14.69
C ALA A 114 -10.57 -1.00 15.78
N LEU A 115 -9.82 0.04 15.43
CA LEU A 115 -9.05 0.83 16.39
C LEU A 115 -9.96 1.56 17.39
N LYS A 116 -11.07 2.16 16.93
CA LYS A 116 -12.04 2.83 17.83
C LYS A 116 -12.75 1.86 18.76
N ALA A 117 -13.12 0.66 18.29
CA ALA A 117 -13.72 -0.38 19.13
C ALA A 117 -12.80 -0.81 20.29
N LEU A 118 -11.49 -0.76 20.06
CA LEU A 118 -10.46 -1.07 21.06
C LEU A 118 -10.09 0.14 21.93
N GLY A 119 -10.77 1.28 21.78
CA GLY A 119 -10.49 2.49 22.55
C GLY A 119 -9.18 3.18 22.20
N VAL A 120 -8.58 2.86 21.04
CA VAL A 120 -7.33 3.50 20.60
C VAL A 120 -7.61 4.95 20.24
N ARG A 121 -6.86 5.87 20.86
CA ARG A 121 -6.97 7.32 20.63
C ARG A 121 -6.00 7.77 19.56
N PHE A 122 -6.50 8.43 18.52
CA PHE A 122 -5.68 8.94 17.43
C PHE A 122 -6.38 10.06 16.67
N ARG A 123 -5.59 10.87 15.97
CA ARG A 123 -6.08 11.83 14.97
C ARG A 123 -5.52 11.55 13.58
N VAL A 124 -5.87 12.39 12.63
CA VAL A 124 -5.30 12.41 11.28
C VAL A 124 -4.62 13.75 11.03
N LEU A 125 -3.71 13.80 10.06
CA LEU A 125 -3.16 15.07 9.57
C LEU A 125 -4.08 15.66 8.50
N ASP A 126 -4.31 16.97 8.54
CA ASP A 126 -5.10 17.69 7.54
C ASP A 126 -4.46 17.55 6.15
N ASN A 127 -3.17 17.85 6.07
CA ASN A 127 -2.33 17.65 4.89
C ASN A 127 -1.32 16.53 5.16
N GLU A 128 -1.80 15.28 5.16
CA GLU A 128 -0.96 14.10 5.30
C GLU A 128 -0.05 13.92 4.08
N PRO A 129 1.29 13.96 4.23
CA PRO A 129 2.19 13.69 3.12
C PRO A 129 2.25 12.19 2.81
N TYR A 130 2.56 11.82 1.58
CA TYR A 130 2.97 10.45 1.24
C TYR A 130 4.24 10.05 2.02
N SER A 131 4.45 8.76 2.24
CA SER A 131 5.62 8.25 2.99
C SER A 131 6.93 8.37 2.22
N GLY A 132 6.86 8.50 0.89
CA GLY A 132 8.03 8.48 0.01
C GLY A 132 8.48 7.07 -0.37
N ALA A 133 7.74 6.01 -0.03
CA ALA A 133 8.11 4.63 -0.31
C ALA A 133 8.52 4.40 -1.78
N LEU A 134 7.73 4.94 -2.72
CA LEU A 134 8.01 4.85 -4.16
C LEU A 134 9.37 5.46 -4.58
N LEU A 135 9.82 6.54 -3.94
CA LEU A 135 11.14 7.13 -4.25
C LEU A 135 12.25 6.11 -3.94
N TYR A 136 12.20 5.50 -2.77
CA TYR A 136 13.19 4.53 -2.35
C TYR A 136 13.15 3.25 -3.18
N GLU A 137 11.95 2.74 -3.46
CA GLU A 137 11.74 1.52 -4.26
C GLU A 137 12.21 1.68 -5.71
N LEU A 138 12.13 2.90 -6.26
CA LEU A 138 12.68 3.22 -7.57
C LEU A 138 14.18 3.56 -7.54
N GLY A 139 14.81 3.62 -6.37
CA GLY A 139 16.23 3.95 -6.23
C GLY A 139 16.56 5.44 -6.32
N PHE A 140 15.57 6.33 -6.18
CA PHE A 140 15.75 7.79 -6.04
C PHE A 140 16.13 8.14 -4.60
N VAL A 141 17.29 7.64 -4.15
CA VAL A 141 17.70 7.62 -2.74
C VAL A 141 18.00 9.03 -2.21
N ASP A 142 18.62 9.89 -3.02
CA ASP A 142 18.92 11.27 -2.61
C ASP A 142 17.63 12.07 -2.42
N GLU A 143 16.69 11.95 -3.37
CA GLU A 143 15.38 12.58 -3.28
C GLU A 143 14.56 12.01 -2.12
N PHE A 144 14.66 10.70 -1.86
CA PHE A 144 14.03 10.08 -0.71
C PHE A 144 14.57 10.67 0.60
N ALA A 145 15.89 10.85 0.73
CA ALA A 145 16.50 11.40 1.94
C ALA A 145 16.00 12.83 2.23
N ASP A 146 15.97 13.69 1.20
CA ASP A 146 15.46 15.06 1.33
C ASP A 146 13.96 15.10 1.63
N TYR A 147 13.19 14.24 0.98
CA TYR A 147 11.76 14.12 1.22
C TYR A 147 11.45 13.60 2.63
N ALA A 148 12.18 12.60 3.12
CA ALA A 148 12.01 12.05 4.46
C ALA A 148 12.26 13.11 5.56
N ARG A 149 13.27 13.97 5.40
CA ARG A 149 13.50 15.12 6.30
C ARG A 149 12.31 16.09 6.29
N SER A 150 11.76 16.35 5.11
CA SER A 150 10.61 17.25 4.94
C SER A 150 9.34 16.67 5.59
N VAL A 151 9.07 15.38 5.43
CA VAL A 151 7.96 14.67 6.10
C VAL A 151 8.16 14.64 7.61
N TYR A 152 9.37 14.36 8.08
CA TYR A 152 9.66 14.39 9.52
C TYR A 152 9.44 15.79 10.12
N LYS A 153 9.78 16.86 9.40
CA LYS A 153 9.45 18.23 9.81
C LYS A 153 7.94 18.40 10.01
N VAL A 154 7.10 17.89 9.11
CA VAL A 154 5.64 17.91 9.26
C VAL A 154 5.21 17.19 10.54
N PHE A 155 5.77 16.01 10.83
CA PHE A 155 5.48 15.30 12.09
C PHE A 155 5.87 16.12 13.32
N ARG A 156 7.03 16.79 13.30
CA ARG A 156 7.51 17.62 14.40
C ARG A 156 6.68 18.87 14.61
N ASP A 157 6.38 19.60 13.54
CA ASP A 157 5.53 20.81 13.60
C ASP A 157 4.12 20.48 14.11
N ASN A 158 3.66 19.24 13.92
CA ASN A 158 2.37 18.75 14.39
C ASN A 158 2.45 17.99 15.73
N ASN A 159 3.56 18.03 16.47
CA ASN A 159 3.74 17.33 17.75
C ASN A 159 3.40 15.84 17.71
N VAL A 160 3.64 15.16 16.58
CA VAL A 160 3.43 13.72 16.46
C VAL A 160 4.48 13.00 17.30
N SER A 161 4.06 12.01 18.09
CA SER A 161 4.95 11.14 18.87
C SER A 161 4.83 9.66 18.48
N GLU A 162 3.65 9.27 17.97
CA GLU A 162 3.39 7.90 17.51
C GLU A 162 2.59 7.92 16.20
N VAL A 163 2.91 6.99 15.31
CA VAL A 163 2.27 6.79 14.01
C VAL A 163 1.73 5.37 13.96
N ILE A 164 0.42 5.25 13.73
CA ILE A 164 -0.26 4.00 13.41
C ILE A 164 -0.34 3.90 11.90
N THR A 165 0.39 2.95 11.32
CA THR A 165 0.39 2.67 9.88
C THR A 165 -0.61 1.57 9.53
N ILE A 166 -1.18 1.65 8.34
CA ILE A 166 -2.18 0.68 7.89
C ILE A 166 -1.69 -0.27 6.80
N ASP A 167 -0.46 -0.08 6.31
CA ASP A 167 0.11 -0.90 5.25
C ASP A 167 1.62 -1.13 5.46
N PRO A 168 2.16 -2.23 4.89
CA PRO A 168 3.56 -2.61 5.08
C PRO A 168 4.59 -1.67 4.47
N HIS A 169 4.30 -1.01 3.34
CA HIS A 169 5.26 -0.16 2.64
C HIS A 169 5.49 1.14 3.40
N THR A 170 4.40 1.74 3.87
CA THR A 170 4.42 2.90 4.75
C THR A 170 5.13 2.57 6.06
N GLN A 171 4.80 1.43 6.69
CA GLN A 171 5.46 1.03 7.94
C GLN A 171 6.96 0.83 7.75
N TYR A 172 7.37 0.06 6.73
CA TYR A 172 8.78 -0.19 6.47
C TYR A 172 9.55 1.11 6.21
N THR A 173 8.94 2.02 5.45
CA THR A 173 9.52 3.32 5.13
C THR A 173 9.77 4.14 6.38
N LEU A 174 8.76 4.30 7.24
CA LEU A 174 8.90 5.09 8.47
C LEU A 174 9.75 4.40 9.55
N GLU A 175 9.60 3.09 9.74
CA GLU A 175 10.25 2.36 10.84
C GLU A 175 11.70 1.96 10.53
N ARG A 176 12.00 1.60 9.28
CA ARG A 176 13.31 1.05 8.89
C ARG A 176 14.17 2.00 8.09
N LEU A 177 13.55 2.82 7.23
CA LEU A 177 14.29 3.69 6.30
C LEU A 177 14.50 5.08 6.88
N TYR A 178 13.46 5.75 7.38
CA TYR A 178 13.58 7.12 7.89
C TYR A 178 14.71 7.30 8.92
N PRO A 179 14.91 6.42 9.92
CA PRO A 179 16.02 6.54 10.87
C PRO A 179 17.42 6.54 10.25
N ARG A 180 17.57 6.04 9.02
CA ARG A 180 18.87 6.02 8.30
C ARG A 180 19.19 7.36 7.62
N TYR A 181 18.17 8.17 7.33
CA TYR A 181 18.30 9.43 6.57
C TYR A 181 17.94 10.68 7.39
N VAL A 182 17.26 10.47 8.52
CA VAL A 182 16.86 11.49 9.49
C VAL A 182 17.37 11.07 10.87
N PRO A 183 18.61 11.45 11.24
CA PRO A 183 19.26 10.98 12.48
C PRO A 183 18.47 11.28 13.76
N GLU A 184 17.68 12.36 13.77
CA GLU A 184 16.84 12.79 14.89
C GLU A 184 15.46 12.09 14.94
N PHE A 185 15.16 11.19 13.99
CA PHE A 185 13.86 10.52 13.91
C PHE A 185 13.56 9.73 15.19
N ASN A 186 12.55 10.20 15.92
CA ASN A 186 12.17 9.70 17.25
C ASN A 186 10.67 9.37 17.35
N ILE A 187 10.00 9.18 16.21
CA ILE A 187 8.57 8.83 16.16
C ILE A 187 8.42 7.33 16.33
N LYS A 188 7.54 6.91 17.23
CA LYS A 188 7.20 5.50 17.38
C LYS A 188 6.28 5.07 16.24
N VAL A 189 6.67 4.03 15.50
CA VAL A 189 5.88 3.51 14.36
C VAL A 189 5.31 2.15 14.74
N LYS A 190 4.01 1.96 14.55
CA LYS A 190 3.30 0.70 14.80
C LYS A 190 2.31 0.39 13.69
N SER A 191 2.13 -0.89 13.38
CA SER A 191 1.01 -1.33 12.55
C SER A 191 -0.29 -1.20 13.32
N TYR A 192 -1.41 -0.94 12.65
CA TYR A 192 -2.73 -1.11 13.25
C TYR A 192 -2.94 -2.55 13.77
N LEU A 193 -2.29 -3.54 13.13
CA LEU A 193 -2.31 -4.94 13.55
C LEU A 193 -1.74 -5.14 14.96
N ASP A 194 -0.81 -4.28 15.39
CA ASP A 194 -0.18 -4.34 16.73
C ASP A 194 -1.14 -3.96 17.87
N TYR A 195 -2.28 -3.35 17.55
CA TYR A 195 -3.31 -2.99 18.51
C TYR A 195 -4.40 -4.05 18.63
N LEU A 196 -4.48 -4.99 17.69
CA LEU A 196 -5.56 -5.97 17.65
C LEU A 196 -5.38 -7.02 18.75
N ASP A 197 -6.46 -7.26 19.50
CA ASP A 197 -6.53 -8.33 20.50
C ASP A 197 -7.10 -9.61 19.88
N PRO A 198 -6.34 -10.74 19.86
CA PRO A 198 -6.84 -12.02 19.39
C PRO A 198 -8.16 -12.47 20.04
N GLY A 199 -8.45 -12.07 21.28
CA GLY A 199 -9.71 -12.39 21.98
C GLY A 199 -10.92 -11.60 21.48
N LYS A 200 -10.69 -10.45 20.85
CA LYS A 200 -11.75 -9.57 20.31
C LYS A 200 -11.93 -9.68 18.79
N VAL A 201 -11.04 -10.40 18.12
CA VAL A 201 -11.09 -10.64 16.67
C VAL A 201 -12.05 -11.79 16.35
N LYS A 202 -12.93 -11.54 15.37
CA LYS A 202 -13.74 -12.54 14.67
C LYS A 202 -13.30 -12.58 13.20
N VAL A 203 -13.38 -13.76 12.59
CA VAL A 203 -12.97 -13.99 11.20
C VAL A 203 -14.20 -14.37 10.39
N ARG A 204 -14.48 -13.62 9.31
CA ARG A 204 -15.69 -13.79 8.49
C ARG A 204 -15.58 -14.90 7.45
N LEU A 205 -14.37 -15.29 7.08
CA LEU A 205 -14.10 -16.38 6.14
C LEU A 205 -13.76 -17.66 6.90
N SER A 206 -14.42 -18.76 6.55
CA SER A 206 -14.17 -20.07 7.15
C SER A 206 -12.88 -20.71 6.65
N GLU A 207 -12.51 -20.49 5.39
CA GLU A 207 -11.32 -21.08 4.75
C GLU A 207 -10.69 -20.12 3.74
N PHE A 208 -9.37 -19.94 3.83
CA PHE A 208 -8.57 -19.12 2.92
C PHE A 208 -7.08 -19.44 3.05
N THR A 209 -6.27 -18.96 2.09
CA THR A 209 -4.80 -18.90 2.21
C THR A 209 -4.34 -17.45 2.35
N ILE A 210 -3.15 -17.25 2.89
CA ILE A 210 -2.58 -15.91 3.11
C ILE A 210 -1.46 -15.67 2.11
N HIS A 211 -1.49 -14.51 1.46
CA HIS A 211 -0.29 -13.95 0.86
C HIS A 211 0.25 -12.87 1.79
N ASP A 212 1.25 -13.26 2.59
CA ASP A 212 1.96 -12.31 3.43
C ASP A 212 2.75 -11.33 2.56
N SER A 213 2.60 -10.04 2.84
CA SER A 213 3.50 -9.03 2.29
C SER A 213 4.95 -9.38 2.67
N CYS A 214 5.85 -9.29 1.69
CA CYS A 214 7.28 -9.52 1.90
C CYS A 214 7.85 -8.61 3.01
N LEU A 215 7.35 -7.38 3.15
CA LEU A 215 7.77 -6.44 4.19
C LEU A 215 7.29 -6.86 5.58
N TYR A 216 6.01 -7.23 5.71
CA TYR A 216 5.44 -7.73 6.96
C TYR A 216 6.04 -9.06 7.41
N ALA A 217 6.23 -10.01 6.51
CA ALA A 217 6.78 -11.32 6.82
C ALA A 217 8.26 -11.26 7.22
N ARG A 218 9.07 -10.58 6.40
CA ARG A 218 10.54 -10.67 6.50
C ARG A 218 11.19 -9.56 7.31
N TYR A 219 10.60 -8.37 7.34
CA TYR A 219 11.28 -7.18 7.89
C TYR A 219 10.57 -6.49 9.05
N LEU A 220 9.27 -6.73 9.24
CA LEU A 220 8.44 -6.05 10.25
C LEU A 220 7.82 -7.02 11.28
N ASN A 221 8.23 -8.29 11.28
CA ASN A 221 7.84 -9.30 12.28
C ASN A 221 6.32 -9.47 12.44
N LYS A 222 5.53 -9.35 11.37
CA LYS A 222 4.06 -9.48 11.42
C LYS A 222 3.55 -10.88 11.07
N TYR A 223 4.43 -11.76 10.58
CA TYR A 223 4.08 -13.12 10.16
C TYR A 223 3.33 -13.91 11.26
N ASP A 224 3.95 -14.03 12.44
CA ASP A 224 3.38 -14.77 13.57
C ASP A 224 2.23 -14.03 14.23
N LEU A 225 2.29 -12.69 14.25
CA LEU A 225 1.23 -11.84 14.76
C LEU A 225 -0.08 -12.08 14.01
N ILE A 226 -0.04 -12.04 12.67
CA ILE A 226 -1.21 -12.27 11.81
C ILE A 226 -1.79 -13.67 12.07
N ARG A 227 -0.95 -14.71 12.14
CA ARG A 227 -1.40 -16.08 12.42
C ARG A 227 -1.96 -16.22 13.83
N GLY A 228 -1.42 -15.50 14.81
CA GLY A 228 -1.95 -15.43 16.17
C GLY A 228 -3.37 -14.86 16.22
N LEU A 229 -3.65 -13.80 15.45
CA LEU A 229 -4.99 -13.22 15.35
C LEU A 229 -6.00 -14.22 14.78
N LEU A 230 -5.61 -15.04 13.81
CA LEU A 230 -6.48 -15.95 13.07
C LEU A 230 -6.62 -17.35 13.70
N ARG A 231 -5.71 -17.71 14.61
CA ARG A 231 -5.64 -19.06 15.21
C ARG A 231 -6.96 -19.47 15.87
N GLY A 232 -7.46 -20.64 15.50
CA GLY A 232 -8.69 -21.21 16.04
C GLY A 232 -9.98 -20.55 15.55
N LYS A 233 -9.89 -19.57 14.63
CA LYS A 233 -11.04 -18.80 14.13
C LYS A 233 -11.38 -19.08 12.67
N ALA A 234 -10.41 -19.58 11.89
CA ALA A 234 -10.60 -20.00 10.51
C ALA A 234 -9.63 -21.12 10.12
N ASN A 235 -9.97 -21.84 9.07
CA ASN A 235 -9.12 -22.83 8.43
C ASN A 235 -8.14 -22.14 7.47
N VAL A 236 -7.00 -21.68 7.99
CA VAL A 236 -5.96 -21.06 7.16
C VAL A 236 -5.14 -22.15 6.48
N LYS A 237 -5.19 -22.19 5.15
CA LYS A 237 -4.44 -23.12 4.31
C LYS A 237 -3.01 -22.62 4.12
N GLU A 238 -2.08 -23.33 4.73
CA GLU A 238 -0.66 -22.99 4.76
C GLU A 238 0.16 -24.12 4.13
N ASP A 239 1.27 -23.75 3.51
CA ASP A 239 2.31 -24.65 3.04
C ASP A 239 3.66 -23.97 3.29
N PRO A 240 4.64 -24.60 3.97
CA PRO A 240 5.90 -23.94 4.33
C PRO A 240 6.69 -23.37 3.15
N VAL A 241 6.51 -23.90 1.94
CA VAL A 241 7.17 -23.41 0.73
C VAL A 241 6.38 -22.26 0.10
N ILE A 242 5.05 -22.31 0.14
CA ILE A 242 4.21 -21.27 -0.48
C ILE A 242 3.98 -20.09 0.47
N THR A 243 3.61 -20.34 1.72
CA THR A 243 3.19 -19.33 2.70
C THR A 243 4.17 -19.15 3.86
N GLY A 244 5.33 -19.81 3.83
CA GLY A 244 6.35 -19.66 4.86
C GLY A 244 6.91 -18.24 4.98
N ARG A 245 7.47 -17.93 6.15
CA ARG A 245 8.00 -16.59 6.47
C ARG A 245 9.14 -16.18 5.54
N ASP A 246 10.14 -17.04 5.40
CA ASP A 246 11.34 -16.78 4.59
C ASP A 246 11.09 -17.05 3.09
N THR A 247 10.05 -17.82 2.78
CA THR A 247 9.59 -18.14 1.43
C THR A 247 8.46 -17.22 0.96
N SER A 248 8.10 -16.19 1.75
CA SER A 248 7.14 -15.15 1.35
C SER A 248 7.61 -14.47 0.07
N HIS A 249 7.00 -14.91 -1.04
CA HIS A 249 7.28 -14.40 -2.37
C HIS A 249 6.70 -13.00 -2.53
N CYS A 250 7.46 -12.11 -3.19
CA CYS A 250 6.97 -10.79 -3.57
C CYS A 250 5.79 -10.92 -4.56
N CYS A 251 4.81 -10.02 -4.46
CA CYS A 251 3.72 -9.95 -5.44
C CYS A 251 4.19 -9.42 -6.80
N GLY A 252 5.32 -8.72 -6.86
CA GLY A 252 5.84 -8.04 -8.07
C GLY A 252 5.35 -6.60 -8.26
N GLY A 253 4.49 -6.08 -7.37
CA GLY A 253 3.86 -4.77 -7.51
C GLY A 253 4.85 -3.60 -7.60
N PRO A 254 5.83 -3.44 -6.69
CA PRO A 254 6.73 -2.26 -6.71
C PRO A 254 7.51 -2.03 -8.02
N ILE A 255 7.76 -3.08 -8.81
CA ILE A 255 8.48 -2.98 -10.09
C ILE A 255 7.55 -2.69 -11.27
N GLU A 256 6.24 -2.57 -11.09
CA GLU A 256 5.28 -2.45 -12.19
C GLU A 256 5.48 -1.18 -13.04
N SER A 257 5.95 -0.09 -12.45
CA SER A 257 6.23 1.17 -13.18
C SER A 257 7.47 1.10 -14.09
N THR A 258 8.32 0.09 -13.91
CA THR A 258 9.58 -0.09 -14.66
C THR A 258 9.58 -1.35 -15.52
N TYR A 259 9.04 -2.46 -15.01
CA TYR A 259 8.97 -3.77 -15.65
C TYR A 259 7.57 -4.40 -15.52
N PRO A 260 6.54 -3.81 -16.15
CA PRO A 260 5.15 -4.21 -15.93
C PRO A 260 4.83 -5.63 -16.41
N GLU A 261 5.50 -6.11 -17.46
CA GLU A 261 5.37 -7.49 -17.94
C GLU A 261 5.92 -8.50 -16.92
N ILE A 262 7.08 -8.18 -16.32
CA ILE A 262 7.69 -9.04 -15.29
C ILE A 262 6.83 -9.03 -14.03
N ALA A 263 6.36 -7.85 -13.59
CA ALA A 263 5.42 -7.72 -12.48
C ALA A 263 4.17 -8.60 -12.68
N GLY A 264 3.59 -8.59 -13.88
CA GLY A 264 2.45 -9.42 -14.26
C GLY A 264 2.74 -10.93 -14.27
N LYS A 265 3.91 -11.35 -14.76
CA LYS A 265 4.37 -12.74 -14.71
C LYS A 265 4.56 -13.23 -13.27
N VAL A 266 5.20 -12.42 -12.43
CA VAL A 266 5.39 -12.72 -10.99
C VAL A 266 4.03 -12.86 -10.30
N ALA A 267 3.12 -11.91 -10.51
CA ALA A 267 1.77 -11.98 -9.95
C ALA A 267 1.01 -13.23 -10.41
N SER A 268 1.07 -13.55 -11.70
CA SER A 268 0.37 -14.72 -12.27
C SER A 268 0.90 -16.04 -11.71
N ASN A 269 2.23 -16.17 -11.58
CA ASN A 269 2.85 -17.32 -10.92
C ASN A 269 2.39 -17.40 -9.46
N ARG A 270 2.37 -16.27 -8.77
CA ARG A 270 2.02 -16.24 -7.35
C ARG A 270 0.56 -16.61 -7.11
N VAL A 271 -0.36 -16.16 -7.97
CA VAL A 271 -1.76 -16.59 -7.91
C VAL A 271 -1.87 -18.09 -8.10
N ARG A 272 -1.20 -18.68 -9.10
CA ARG A 272 -1.19 -20.14 -9.32
C ARG A 272 -0.71 -20.90 -8.09
N GLU A 273 0.36 -20.44 -7.43
CA GLU A 273 0.86 -21.03 -6.19
C GLU A 273 -0.21 -21.01 -5.08
N LEU A 274 -0.76 -19.84 -4.79
CA LEU A 274 -1.75 -19.65 -3.72
C LEU A 274 -3.03 -20.45 -3.97
N THR A 275 -3.50 -20.51 -5.21
CA THR A 275 -4.71 -21.27 -5.58
C THR A 275 -4.58 -22.78 -5.48
N ARG A 276 -3.35 -23.32 -5.32
CA ARG A 276 -3.16 -24.73 -4.94
C ARG A 276 -3.62 -25.01 -3.51
N LEU A 277 -3.66 -23.98 -2.67
CA LEU A 277 -4.06 -24.07 -1.26
C LEU A 277 -5.52 -23.66 -1.06
N SER A 278 -5.92 -22.50 -1.60
CA SER A 278 -7.30 -22.02 -1.53
C SER A 278 -7.59 -21.00 -2.63
N ARG A 279 -8.84 -20.96 -3.10
CA ARG A 279 -9.31 -19.92 -4.01
C ARG A 279 -9.62 -18.60 -3.30
N ASN A 280 -9.74 -18.59 -1.98
CA ASN A 280 -9.86 -17.36 -1.19
C ASN A 280 -8.44 -16.95 -0.74
N ILE A 281 -7.96 -15.81 -1.22
CA ILE A 281 -6.63 -15.29 -0.91
C ILE A 281 -6.80 -14.02 -0.06
N VAL A 282 -6.15 -13.99 1.11
CA VAL A 282 -6.14 -12.83 2.01
C VAL A 282 -4.78 -12.15 1.96
N VAL A 283 -4.77 -10.83 1.79
CA VAL A 283 -3.57 -9.97 1.77
C VAL A 283 -3.65 -8.90 2.85
N GLN A 284 -2.53 -8.27 3.19
CA GLN A 284 -2.46 -7.14 4.15
C GLN A 284 -1.85 -5.88 3.52
N CYS A 285 -1.69 -5.88 2.20
CA CYS A 285 -1.00 -4.82 1.47
C CYS A 285 -1.84 -4.40 0.27
N PRO A 286 -2.12 -3.10 0.10
CA PRO A 286 -2.88 -2.60 -1.05
C PRO A 286 -2.16 -2.84 -2.38
N ILE A 287 -0.82 -2.76 -2.40
CA ILE A 287 -0.01 -3.06 -3.60
C ILE A 287 -0.13 -4.56 -3.95
N CYS A 288 -0.06 -5.45 -2.97
CA CYS A 288 -0.30 -6.89 -3.20
C CYS A 288 -1.71 -7.16 -3.71
N TYR A 289 -2.72 -6.50 -3.13
CA TYR A 289 -4.12 -6.64 -3.57
C TYR A 289 -4.25 -6.32 -5.06
N VAL A 290 -3.80 -5.13 -5.45
CA VAL A 290 -3.93 -4.63 -6.81
C VAL A 290 -3.14 -5.51 -7.79
N ASN A 291 -1.89 -5.83 -7.50
CA ASN A 291 -1.07 -6.60 -8.43
C ASN A 291 -1.49 -8.08 -8.53
N LEU A 292 -1.92 -8.72 -7.44
CA LEU A 292 -2.45 -10.08 -7.50
C LEU A 292 -3.80 -10.14 -8.21
N ARG A 293 -4.65 -9.11 -8.09
CA ARG A 293 -5.88 -9.00 -8.90
C ARG A 293 -5.58 -8.94 -10.39
N ARG A 294 -4.53 -8.22 -10.81
CA ARG A 294 -4.02 -8.26 -12.18
C ARG A 294 -3.52 -9.66 -12.54
N GLY A 295 -2.78 -10.31 -11.64
CA GLY A 295 -2.31 -11.70 -11.79
C GLY A 295 -3.43 -12.73 -11.98
N ILE A 296 -4.57 -12.58 -11.30
CA ILE A 296 -5.77 -13.42 -11.47
C ILE A 296 -6.24 -13.35 -12.92
N LYS A 297 -6.41 -12.13 -13.47
CA LYS A 297 -6.81 -11.92 -14.87
C LYS A 297 -5.81 -12.52 -15.85
N LEU A 298 -4.51 -12.28 -15.64
CA LEU A 298 -3.45 -12.74 -16.54
C LEU A 298 -3.20 -14.25 -16.49
N SER A 299 -3.44 -14.88 -15.34
CA SER A 299 -3.22 -16.32 -15.16
C SER A 299 -4.36 -17.18 -15.70
N GLY A 300 -5.55 -16.61 -15.89
CA GLY A 300 -6.78 -17.35 -16.21
C GLY A 300 -7.32 -18.20 -15.07
N VAL A 301 -6.78 -18.06 -13.85
CA VAL A 301 -7.23 -18.80 -12.67
C VAL A 301 -8.22 -17.96 -11.89
N GLU A 302 -9.41 -18.51 -11.64
CA GLU A 302 -10.40 -17.88 -10.77
C GLU A 302 -9.99 -17.95 -9.30
N ALA A 303 -9.93 -16.78 -8.65
CA ALA A 303 -9.70 -16.64 -7.22
C ALA A 303 -10.40 -15.39 -6.68
N ASN A 304 -10.79 -15.45 -5.41
CA ASN A 304 -11.30 -14.31 -4.64
C ASN A 304 -10.14 -13.69 -3.87
N LEU A 305 -10.08 -12.36 -3.85
CA LEU A 305 -9.04 -11.62 -3.16
C LEU A 305 -9.66 -10.71 -2.11
N TYR A 306 -9.13 -10.75 -0.90
CA TYR A 306 -9.60 -9.97 0.23
C TYR A 306 -8.44 -9.26 0.91
N ASP A 307 -8.69 -8.06 1.41
CA ASP A 307 -7.82 -7.45 2.41
C ASP A 307 -8.17 -8.02 3.79
N ILE A 308 -7.18 -8.23 4.65
CA ILE A 308 -7.37 -8.77 5.99
C ILE A 308 -8.36 -7.92 6.82
N ALA A 309 -8.43 -6.61 6.59
CA ALA A 309 -9.39 -5.74 7.26
C ALA A 309 -10.84 -5.92 6.78
N GLU A 310 -11.08 -6.58 5.65
CA GLU A 310 -12.42 -7.01 5.22
C GLU A 310 -12.83 -8.34 5.88
N VAL A 311 -11.84 -9.15 6.22
CA VAL A 311 -11.99 -10.51 6.76
C VAL A 311 -12.10 -10.49 8.29
N ILE A 312 -11.37 -9.60 8.94
CA ILE A 312 -11.37 -9.44 10.40
C ILE A 312 -12.43 -8.43 10.82
N GLU A 313 -13.18 -8.80 11.86
CA GLU A 313 -14.09 -7.93 12.58
C GLU A 313 -13.67 -7.87 14.05
N VAL A 314 -13.70 -6.68 14.64
CA VAL A 314 -13.27 -6.46 16.02
C VAL A 314 -14.47 -6.05 16.87
N SER A 315 -14.70 -6.78 17.96
CA SER A 315 -15.74 -6.45 18.94
C SER A 315 -15.18 -5.49 19.99
N GLY A 316 -16.00 -4.50 20.40
CA GLY A 316 -15.68 -3.57 21.50
C GLY A 316 -15.70 -4.25 22.85
#